data_AF-A0A520QXY1-F1
#
_entry.id   AF-A0A520QXY1-F1
#
_cell.length_a   1.000
_cell.length_b   1.000
_cell.length_c   1.000
_cell.angle_alpha   90.00
_cell.angle_beta   90.00
_cell.angle_gamma   90.00
#
_symmetry.space_group_name_H-M   'P 1'
#
loop_
_entity.id
_entity.type
_entity.pdbx_description
1 polymer ?
#
loop_
_entity_poly.entity_id
_entity_poly.type
_entity_poly.pdbx_seq_one_letter_code
_entity_poly.pdbx_strand_id
1 'polypeptide(L)'
;MFPATTNGGGMCMGFPDVCKVPAPPAPFVPTPFPNIGQCTQAKGSTCAKKVKILNKKVCTKKTEISRSQGDEAGTLKGMVSSTNMDKVKRSMAYAKVKVEGAQIVTVMKMTGHNGSNSNAPPGQQLAPSQTKVICMG
;
A
#
# COMPACT_ATOMS: atom_id res chain seq x y z
N MET A 1 -13.25 -7.11 -13.35
CA MET A 1 -12.25 -8.14 -13.66
C MET A 1 -10.87 -7.52 -13.51
N PHE A 2 -10.05 -7.96 -12.55
CA PHE A 2 -8.75 -7.34 -12.26
C PHE A 2 -7.68 -8.39 -11.88
N PRO A 3 -6.41 -8.21 -12.30
CA PRO A 3 -5.32 -9.09 -11.89
C PRO A 3 -5.22 -9.27 -10.37
N ALA A 4 -5.07 -10.51 -9.93
CA ALA A 4 -4.83 -10.86 -8.53
C ALA A 4 -3.47 -10.35 -8.06
N THR A 5 -3.40 -9.84 -6.83
CA THR A 5 -2.14 -9.32 -6.28
C THR A 5 -1.36 -10.40 -5.55
N THR A 6 -0.05 -10.40 -5.76
CA THR A 6 0.95 -11.23 -5.08
C THR A 6 2.08 -10.35 -4.56
N ASN A 7 3.00 -10.92 -3.79
CA ASN A 7 4.26 -10.28 -3.43
C ASN A 7 5.34 -10.38 -4.54
N GLY A 8 4.94 -10.59 -5.79
CA GLY A 8 5.84 -10.79 -6.93
C GLY A 8 6.26 -9.52 -7.68
N GLY A 9 5.61 -8.39 -7.39
CA GLY A 9 5.72 -7.13 -8.12
C GLY A 9 4.57 -6.22 -7.71
N GLY A 10 4.36 -5.11 -8.40
CA GLY A 10 3.20 -4.24 -8.21
C GLY A 10 3.40 -3.15 -7.15
N MET A 11 2.68 -2.05 -7.34
CA MET A 11 2.91 -0.79 -6.64
C MET A 11 1.58 -0.18 -6.20
N CYS A 12 1.54 0.23 -4.94
CA CYS A 12 0.48 1.02 -4.33
C CYS A 12 0.93 2.47 -4.24
N MET A 13 -0.01 3.39 -4.45
CA MET A 13 0.28 4.81 -4.51
C MET A 13 -0.82 5.60 -3.81
N GLY A 14 -0.42 6.49 -2.90
CA GLY A 14 -1.25 7.52 -2.27
C GLY A 14 -0.67 8.90 -2.56
N PHE A 15 -1.55 9.87 -2.83
CA PHE A 15 -1.18 11.26 -3.07
C PHE A 15 -2.39 12.19 -2.85
N PRO A 16 -2.19 13.43 -2.36
CA PRO A 16 -0.94 13.95 -1.77
C PRO A 16 -0.75 13.46 -0.33
N ASP A 17 0.48 13.11 0.05
CA ASP A 17 0.89 12.93 1.45
C ASP A 17 1.60 14.20 1.92
N VAL A 18 0.87 15.08 2.62
CA VAL A 18 1.36 16.44 2.93
C VAL A 18 2.24 16.46 4.19
N CYS A 19 3.56 16.47 4.03
CA CYS A 19 4.49 16.47 5.16
C CYS A 19 5.00 17.87 5.52
N LYS A 20 5.51 17.99 6.75
CA LYS A 20 6.17 19.19 7.26
C LYS A 20 7.64 19.20 6.82
N VAL A 21 8.04 20.17 6.00
CA VAL A 21 9.43 20.37 5.55
C VAL A 21 10.03 21.61 6.24
N PRO A 22 11.18 21.51 6.93
CA PRO A 22 11.83 22.68 7.55
C PRO A 22 12.11 23.79 6.54
N ALA A 23 11.79 25.04 6.89
CA ALA A 23 11.93 26.17 5.99
C ALA A 23 12.20 27.50 6.73
N PRO A 24 13.43 27.74 7.23
CA PRO A 24 13.76 28.97 7.95
C PRO A 24 13.47 30.24 7.12
N PRO A 25 12.94 31.33 7.73
CA PRO A 25 12.67 31.51 9.16
C PRO A 25 11.35 30.88 9.65
N ALA A 26 10.53 30.34 8.76
CA ALA A 26 9.31 29.63 9.16
C ALA A 26 9.65 28.28 9.82
N PRO A 27 8.79 27.78 10.73
CA PRO A 27 9.03 26.48 11.36
C PRO A 27 8.97 25.32 10.34
N PHE A 28 8.04 25.38 9.38
CA PHE A 28 7.93 24.43 8.26
C PHE A 28 7.04 24.96 7.12
N VAL A 29 7.14 24.34 5.95
CA VAL A 29 6.19 24.48 4.83
C VAL A 29 5.47 23.14 4.59
N PRO A 30 4.12 23.10 4.58
CA PRO A 30 3.37 21.94 4.13
C PRO A 30 3.70 21.61 2.67
N THR A 31 4.26 20.43 2.43
CA THR A 31 4.73 20.02 1.10
C THR A 31 4.08 18.70 0.69
N PRO A 32 3.41 18.63 -0.47
CA PRO A 32 2.79 17.39 -0.94
C PRO A 32 3.85 16.43 -1.46
N PHE A 33 3.83 15.18 -0.97
CA PHE A 33 4.70 14.11 -1.44
C PHE A 33 3.91 12.94 -2.02
N PRO A 34 4.54 12.14 -2.90
CA PRO A 34 4.07 10.80 -3.19
C PRO A 34 4.25 9.88 -1.97
N ASN A 35 3.33 8.94 -1.78
CA ASN A 35 3.52 7.84 -0.84
C ASN A 35 3.31 6.48 -1.55
N ILE A 36 4.37 5.69 -1.62
CA ILE A 36 4.50 4.49 -2.45
C ILE A 36 4.66 3.26 -1.56
N GLY A 37 3.88 2.21 -1.83
CA GLY A 37 4.05 0.89 -1.22
C GLY A 37 4.38 -0.17 -2.26
N GLN A 38 5.51 -0.86 -2.13
CA GLN A 38 5.87 -1.93 -3.04
C GLN A 38 5.31 -3.27 -2.56
N CYS A 39 4.51 -3.95 -3.37
CA CYS A 39 3.94 -5.25 -2.97
C CYS A 39 5.01 -6.34 -2.80
N THR A 40 6.21 -6.17 -3.37
CA THR A 40 7.39 -7.01 -3.11
C THR A 40 7.87 -6.94 -1.65
N GLN A 41 7.59 -5.83 -0.97
CA GLN A 41 7.86 -5.63 0.46
C GLN A 41 6.67 -6.07 1.34
N ALA A 42 5.71 -6.82 0.79
CA ALA A 42 4.64 -7.42 1.59
C ALA A 42 5.23 -8.37 2.64
N LYS A 43 4.86 -8.16 3.91
CA LYS A 43 5.29 -9.00 5.02
C LYS A 43 4.78 -10.43 4.79
N GLY A 44 5.70 -11.35 4.50
CA GLY A 44 5.36 -12.71 4.06
C GLY A 44 4.52 -13.52 5.07
N SER A 45 4.51 -13.14 6.35
CA SER A 45 3.66 -13.74 7.39
C SER A 45 2.20 -13.26 7.35
N THR A 46 1.91 -12.17 6.62
CA THR A 46 0.57 -11.58 6.44
C THR A 46 -0.02 -11.88 5.05
N CYS A 47 0.75 -12.53 4.18
CA CYS A 47 0.29 -13.07 2.91
C CYS A 47 -0.33 -14.47 3.10
N ALA A 48 -0.93 -15.02 2.05
CA ALA A 48 -1.33 -16.43 2.01
C ALA A 48 -0.13 -17.35 2.31
N LYS A 49 -0.36 -18.41 3.09
CA LYS A 49 0.69 -19.33 3.55
C LYS A 49 0.98 -20.42 2.53
N LYS A 50 -0.05 -21.03 1.98
CA LYS A 50 -0.02 -22.18 1.06
C LYS A 50 -0.29 -21.76 -0.38
N VAL A 51 -1.28 -20.89 -0.60
CA VAL A 51 -1.70 -20.49 -1.96
C VAL A 51 -0.68 -19.52 -2.57
N LYS A 52 -0.18 -19.89 -3.75
CA LYS A 52 0.75 -19.08 -4.54
C LYS A 52 0.19 -18.86 -5.94
N ILE A 53 0.48 -17.71 -6.52
CA ILE A 53 0.27 -17.40 -7.93
C ILE A 53 1.64 -17.09 -8.52
N LEU A 54 2.03 -17.77 -9.59
CA LEU A 54 3.36 -17.65 -10.22
C LEU A 54 4.50 -17.83 -9.20
N ASN A 55 4.37 -18.81 -8.30
CA ASN A 55 5.29 -19.08 -7.18
C ASN A 55 5.51 -17.90 -6.20
N LYS A 56 4.61 -16.91 -6.21
CA LYS A 56 4.62 -15.78 -5.27
C LYS A 56 3.41 -15.87 -4.34
N LYS A 57 3.58 -15.47 -3.08
CA LYS A 57 2.50 -15.53 -2.09
C LYS A 57 1.40 -14.56 -2.47
N VAL A 58 0.15 -15.02 -2.38
CA VAL A 58 -1.01 -14.18 -2.71
C VAL A 58 -1.25 -13.15 -1.61
N CYS A 59 -1.53 -11.90 -2.01
CA CYS A 59 -1.93 -10.84 -1.10
C CYS A 59 -3.44 -10.90 -0.85
N THR A 60 -3.83 -10.84 0.43
CA THR A 60 -5.23 -10.82 0.87
C THR A 60 -5.49 -9.53 1.63
N LYS A 61 -6.74 -9.32 2.06
CA LYS A 61 -7.14 -8.20 2.92
C LYS A 61 -6.30 -8.08 4.20
N LYS A 62 -5.68 -9.18 4.66
CA LYS A 62 -4.81 -9.22 5.85
C LYS A 62 -3.38 -8.77 5.56
N THR A 63 -2.98 -8.66 4.31
CA THR A 63 -1.59 -8.41 3.92
C THR A 63 -1.18 -6.98 4.24
N GLU A 64 0.00 -6.82 4.83
CA GLU A 64 0.64 -5.53 5.10
C GLU A 64 1.93 -5.42 4.28
N ILE A 65 2.18 -4.26 3.70
CA ILE A 65 3.49 -3.91 3.14
C ILE A 65 4.28 -3.24 4.25
N SER A 66 5.50 -3.69 4.51
CA SER A 66 6.24 -3.36 5.73
C SER A 66 6.52 -1.87 5.91
N ARG A 67 6.61 -1.12 4.80
CA ARG A 67 7.00 0.28 4.79
C ARG A 67 6.51 0.95 3.51
N SER A 68 6.25 2.24 3.61
CA SER A 68 5.90 3.12 2.51
C SER A 68 7.04 4.12 2.24
N GLN A 69 7.11 4.73 1.06
CA GLN A 69 8.27 5.52 0.61
C GLN A 69 7.83 6.73 -0.23
N GLY A 70 8.68 7.74 -0.38
CA GLY A 70 8.46 8.91 -1.25
C GLY A 70 8.19 10.22 -0.51
N ASP A 71 7.97 10.15 0.82
CA ASP A 71 7.67 11.26 1.71
C ASP A 71 8.81 11.59 2.70
N GLU A 72 9.99 10.99 2.52
CA GLU A 72 11.11 11.08 3.46
C GLU A 72 11.73 12.47 3.56
N ALA A 73 11.61 13.29 2.52
CA ALA A 73 12.04 14.68 2.53
C ALA A 73 11.22 15.55 3.51
N GLY A 74 10.02 15.09 3.90
CA GLY A 74 9.24 15.62 5.01
C GLY A 74 9.83 15.21 6.36
N THR A 75 10.98 15.76 6.73
CA THR A 75 11.75 15.33 7.92
C THR A 75 11.02 15.56 9.24
N LEU A 76 10.05 16.48 9.28
CA LEU A 76 9.17 16.70 10.45
C LEU A 76 7.88 15.86 10.40
N LYS A 77 7.80 14.90 9.45
CA LYS A 77 6.74 13.90 9.25
C LYS A 77 5.41 14.48 8.74
N GLY A 78 4.42 13.61 8.52
CA GLY A 78 3.10 13.99 8.01
C GLY A 78 2.37 15.00 8.90
N MET A 79 1.57 15.87 8.27
CA MET A 79 0.77 16.90 8.96
C MET A 79 -0.21 16.28 9.96
N VAL A 80 -0.90 15.22 9.56
CA VAL A 80 -1.89 14.49 10.37
C VAL A 80 -1.28 13.25 11.01
N SER A 81 -0.54 12.45 10.23
CA SER A 81 -0.06 11.14 10.67
C SER A 81 1.03 11.20 11.74
N SER A 82 1.78 12.32 11.80
CA SER A 82 3.03 12.43 12.59
C SER A 82 4.00 11.27 12.40
N THR A 83 3.92 10.59 11.25
CA THR A 83 4.78 9.48 10.84
C THR A 83 5.17 9.64 9.37
N ASN A 84 6.22 8.93 8.98
CA ASN A 84 6.61 8.65 7.60
C ASN A 84 7.19 7.24 7.56
N MET A 85 7.30 6.65 6.37
CA MET A 85 7.84 5.30 6.18
C MET A 85 7.18 4.17 7.01
N ASP A 86 5.93 4.36 7.46
CA ASP A 86 5.17 3.31 8.15
C ASP A 86 4.46 2.42 7.11
N LYS A 87 3.89 1.30 7.56
CA LYS A 87 3.30 0.24 6.74
C LYS A 87 2.16 0.72 5.85
N VAL A 88 1.98 0.04 4.72
CA VAL A 88 0.79 0.16 3.87
C VAL A 88 -0.17 -0.99 4.16
N LYS A 89 -1.42 -0.66 4.48
CA LYS A 89 -2.51 -1.61 4.74
C LYS A 89 -3.45 -1.72 3.55
N ARG A 90 -4.08 -2.89 3.38
CA ARG A 90 -5.14 -3.09 2.37
C ARG A 90 -6.47 -2.57 2.92
N SER A 91 -6.97 -1.45 2.39
CA SER A 91 -8.23 -0.83 2.81
C SER A 91 -9.44 -1.40 2.09
N MET A 92 -9.26 -1.98 0.91
CA MET A 92 -10.30 -2.72 0.19
C MET A 92 -9.78 -4.06 -0.33
N ALA A 93 -10.68 -5.01 -0.54
CA ALA A 93 -10.39 -6.28 -1.18
C ALA A 93 -11.53 -6.69 -2.14
N TYR A 94 -11.36 -7.80 -2.84
CA TYR A 94 -12.38 -8.37 -3.71
C TYR A 94 -13.39 -9.18 -2.89
N ALA A 95 -14.68 -8.84 -2.98
CA ALA A 95 -15.67 -9.36 -2.04
C ALA A 95 -15.96 -10.86 -2.24
N LYS A 96 -16.04 -11.30 -3.49
CA LYS A 96 -16.55 -12.63 -3.89
C LYS A 96 -15.50 -13.75 -3.87
N VAL A 97 -14.21 -13.42 -3.93
CA VAL A 97 -13.12 -14.40 -4.03
C VAL A 97 -12.30 -14.37 -2.76
N LYS A 98 -12.13 -15.52 -2.12
CA LYS A 98 -11.33 -15.70 -0.91
C LYS A 98 -10.16 -16.63 -1.17
N VAL A 99 -9.03 -16.32 -0.54
CA VAL A 99 -7.83 -17.16 -0.48
C VAL A 99 -7.53 -17.40 0.99
N GLU A 100 -7.51 -18.68 1.39
CA GLU A 100 -7.30 -19.08 2.79
C GLU A 100 -8.27 -18.39 3.77
N GLY A 101 -9.53 -18.28 3.36
CA GLY A 101 -10.60 -17.65 4.15
C GLY A 101 -10.58 -16.12 4.17
N ALA A 102 -9.58 -15.45 3.60
CA ALA A 102 -9.49 -13.99 3.51
C ALA A 102 -9.79 -13.50 2.08
N GLN A 103 -10.48 -12.36 1.94
CA GLN A 103 -10.74 -11.75 0.64
C GLN A 103 -9.44 -11.45 -0.09
N ILE A 104 -9.34 -11.86 -1.36
CA ILE A 104 -8.17 -11.60 -2.20
C ILE A 104 -8.09 -10.11 -2.56
N VAL A 105 -6.89 -9.57 -2.72
CA VAL A 105 -6.71 -8.20 -3.24
C VAL A 105 -6.32 -8.26 -4.70
N THR A 106 -6.82 -7.30 -5.48
CA THR A 106 -6.49 -7.09 -6.89
C THR A 106 -5.88 -5.72 -7.10
N VAL A 107 -5.33 -5.47 -8.29
CA VAL A 107 -5.06 -4.09 -8.74
C VAL A 107 -6.35 -3.23 -8.63
N MET A 108 -6.17 -1.91 -8.49
CA MET A 108 -7.21 -0.90 -8.23
C MET A 108 -7.89 -0.96 -6.86
N LYS A 109 -7.48 -1.86 -5.96
CA LYS A 109 -8.00 -1.88 -4.59
C LYS A 109 -7.31 -0.85 -3.71
N MET A 110 -8.10 -0.22 -2.87
CA MET A 110 -7.66 0.88 -2.01
C MET A 110 -6.68 0.40 -0.94
N THR A 111 -5.72 1.26 -0.63
CA THR A 111 -4.69 1.10 0.39
C THR A 111 -4.67 2.29 1.35
N GLY A 112 -4.28 2.03 2.60
CA GLY A 112 -3.97 3.06 3.58
C GLY A 112 -2.46 3.14 3.73
N HIS A 113 -1.90 4.34 3.64
CA HIS A 113 -0.46 4.58 3.69
C HIS A 113 -0.09 5.22 5.03
N ASN A 114 1.18 5.07 5.46
CA ASN A 114 1.65 5.60 6.73
C ASN A 114 0.83 5.14 7.96
N GLY A 115 0.52 3.84 8.03
CA GLY A 115 -0.12 3.24 9.20
C GLY A 115 -1.64 3.39 9.24
N SER A 116 -2.20 3.70 10.41
CA SER A 116 -3.66 3.80 10.63
C SER A 116 -4.21 5.22 10.58
N ASN A 117 -3.35 6.24 10.79
CA ASN A 117 -3.73 7.65 10.79
C ASN A 117 -3.16 8.33 9.53
N SER A 118 -3.63 7.91 8.35
CA SER A 118 -3.06 8.29 7.05
C SER A 118 -3.15 9.80 6.81
N ASN A 119 -2.05 10.40 6.37
CA ASN A 119 -1.96 11.82 6.01
C ASN A 119 -2.32 12.08 4.53
N ALA A 120 -2.30 11.02 3.71
CA ALA A 120 -2.85 11.03 2.36
C ALA A 120 -4.29 10.49 2.34
N PRO A 121 -5.11 10.91 1.35
CA PRO A 121 -6.33 10.20 0.98
C PRO A 121 -6.06 8.72 0.72
N PRO A 122 -7.09 7.85 0.75
CA PRO A 122 -6.90 6.43 0.44
C PRO A 122 -6.19 6.23 -0.91
N GLY A 123 -5.02 5.60 -0.85
CA GLY A 123 -4.26 5.22 -2.03
C GLY A 123 -4.87 4.03 -2.75
N GLN A 124 -4.25 3.59 -3.85
CA GLN A 124 -4.66 2.42 -4.61
C GLN A 124 -3.46 1.65 -5.14
N GLN A 125 -3.62 0.35 -5.35
CA GLN A 125 -2.66 -0.42 -6.15
C GLN A 125 -2.81 -0.06 -7.63
N LEU A 126 -1.87 0.70 -8.18
CA LEU A 126 -1.91 1.18 -9.57
C LEU A 126 -1.18 0.24 -10.54
N ALA A 127 -0.09 -0.40 -10.11
CA ALA A 127 0.62 -1.36 -10.94
C ALA A 127 0.26 -2.80 -10.54
N PRO A 128 -0.10 -3.67 -11.50
CA PRO A 128 -0.35 -5.08 -11.21
C PRO A 128 0.94 -5.77 -10.78
N SER A 129 0.83 -6.77 -9.89
CA SER A 129 1.98 -7.61 -9.51
C SER A 129 2.28 -8.71 -10.51
N GLN A 130 1.30 -9.01 -11.36
CA GLN A 130 1.31 -9.99 -12.43
C GLN A 130 0.03 -9.78 -13.26
N THR A 131 -0.03 -10.29 -14.49
CA THR A 131 -1.18 -10.09 -15.41
C THR A 131 -1.87 -11.38 -15.86
N LYS A 132 -1.38 -12.55 -15.44
CA LYS A 132 -1.83 -13.88 -15.91
C LYS A 132 -3.07 -14.41 -15.18
N VAL A 133 -3.15 -14.21 -13.86
CA VAL A 133 -4.27 -14.69 -13.03
C VAL A 133 -5.18 -13.52 -12.70
N ILE A 134 -6.43 -13.62 -13.14
CA ILE A 134 -7.39 -12.53 -13.06
C ILE A 134 -8.56 -12.96 -12.18
N CYS A 135 -8.95 -12.11 -11.24
CA CYS A 135 -10.16 -12.30 -10.45
C CYS A 135 -11.37 -11.75 -11.21
N MET A 136 -12.36 -12.62 -11.40
CA MET A 136 -13.66 -12.34 -12.01
C MET A 136 -14.75 -12.67 -11.00
N GLY A 137 -15.90 -11.98 -11.11
CA GLY A 137 -17.05 -12.19 -10.21
C GLY A 137 -17.86 -10.95 -9.94
#